data_AF-A0A3A0G8D1-F1
#
_entry.id   AF-A0A3A0G8D1-F1
#
_cell.length_a   1.000
_cell.length_b   1.000
_cell.length_c   1.000
_cell.angle_alpha   90.00
_cell.angle_beta   90.00
_cell.angle_gamma   90.00
#
_symmetry.space_group_name_H-M   'P 1'
#
loop_
_entity.id
_entity.type
_entity.pdbx_description
1 polymer ?
#
loop_
_entity_poly.entity_id
_entity_poly.type
_entity_poly.pdbx_seq_one_letter_code
_entity_poly.pdbx_strand_id
1 'polypeptide(L)'
;MSHQLSWQEGIMATRLQKEALIVRDDLTLLMTRVETYPRAEIARYVVGPLDNQYKAIYLTGASGDQGFGSVLNELNAYTHSLFVGYGLHDQNPPGRRQSDRDGLVTFMLYTQLYLRHARTDHPSDHARLRAEPEIRDAVRLLWARANFILDVTEDIPGLALDPVAVESEMRKPDMQAEIRDFIAAP
;
A
#
# COMPACT_ATOMS: atom_id res chain seq x y z
N MET A 1 23.43 -41.22 37.31
CA MET A 1 24.47 -40.28 36.83
C MET A 1 23.77 -39.11 36.18
N SER A 2 23.86 -37.97 36.84
CA SER A 2 23.33 -36.68 36.37
C SER A 2 24.26 -36.10 35.31
N HIS A 3 23.68 -35.64 34.19
CA HIS A 3 24.32 -34.64 33.37
C HIS A 3 23.36 -33.46 33.24
N GLN A 4 23.64 -32.42 34.02
CA GLN A 4 23.20 -31.06 33.75
C GLN A 4 23.75 -30.66 32.38
N LEU A 5 22.87 -30.27 31.46
CA LEU A 5 23.26 -29.41 30.35
C LEU A 5 22.97 -27.99 30.78
N SER A 6 24.07 -27.28 31.01
CA SER A 6 24.15 -25.88 31.40
C SER A 6 23.40 -24.98 30.44
N TRP A 7 22.66 -24.03 31.02
CA TRP A 7 22.28 -22.78 30.41
C TRP A 7 23.45 -22.15 29.63
N GLN A 8 23.32 -22.07 28.31
CA GLN A 8 23.99 -21.04 27.52
C GLN A 8 22.91 -20.05 27.10
N GLU A 9 22.73 -19.03 27.93
CA GLU A 9 22.19 -17.76 27.47
C GLU A 9 23.08 -17.23 26.35
N GLY A 10 22.46 -16.79 25.25
CA GLY A 10 23.13 -15.95 24.27
C GLY A 10 23.00 -16.42 22.82
N ILE A 11 21.79 -16.45 22.27
CA ILE A 11 21.39 -15.61 21.11
C ILE A 11 19.89 -15.32 21.23
N MET A 12 19.54 -14.24 21.93
CA MET A 12 18.34 -13.49 21.61
C MET A 12 18.54 -12.88 20.20
N ALA A 13 17.87 -13.43 19.19
CA ALA A 13 17.70 -12.75 17.90
C ALA A 13 16.38 -13.21 17.30
N THR A 14 15.32 -12.51 17.67
CA THR A 14 14.11 -12.32 16.89
C THR A 14 14.44 -12.31 15.40
N ARG A 15 14.09 -13.38 14.68
CA ARG A 15 14.15 -13.41 13.22
C ARG A 15 13.26 -12.28 12.71
N LEU A 16 13.85 -11.20 12.21
CA LEU A 16 13.15 -10.25 11.35
C LEU A 16 12.54 -11.06 10.20
N GLN A 17 11.23 -11.25 10.20
CA GLN A 17 10.55 -11.82 9.04
C GLN A 17 10.60 -10.77 7.93
N LYS A 18 11.15 -11.14 6.77
CA LYS A 18 11.09 -10.30 5.58
C LYS A 18 9.83 -10.64 4.79
N GLU A 19 9.19 -9.61 4.26
CA GLU A 19 8.11 -9.70 3.29
C GLU A 19 8.66 -9.38 1.89
N ALA A 20 8.22 -10.11 0.88
CA ALA A 20 8.67 -9.93 -0.49
C ALA A 20 7.58 -9.27 -1.34
N LEU A 21 7.88 -8.11 -1.90
CA LEU A 21 7.09 -7.48 -2.95
C LEU A 21 7.74 -7.76 -4.31
N ILE A 22 7.10 -8.60 -5.11
CA ILE A 22 7.51 -8.83 -6.50
C ILE A 22 7.01 -7.64 -7.32
N VAL A 23 7.92 -6.81 -7.82
CA VAL A 23 7.60 -5.56 -8.55
C VAL A 23 7.71 -5.77 -10.06
N ARG A 24 8.70 -6.55 -10.48
CA ARG A 24 8.92 -7.04 -11.85
C ARG A 24 9.52 -8.44 -11.79
N ASP A 25 9.64 -9.08 -12.93
CA ASP A 25 10.34 -10.37 -13.09
C ASP A 25 11.79 -10.32 -12.59
N ASP A 26 12.47 -9.18 -12.76
CA ASP A 26 13.85 -8.95 -12.35
C ASP A 26 14.02 -8.19 -11.03
N LEU A 27 12.91 -7.79 -10.38
CA LEU A 27 12.94 -6.89 -9.23
C LEU A 27 11.97 -7.33 -8.12
N THR A 28 12.57 -7.80 -7.03
CA THR A 28 11.88 -8.07 -5.76
C THR A 28 12.39 -7.12 -4.69
N LEU A 29 11.49 -6.46 -3.98
CA LEU A 29 11.84 -5.74 -2.75
C LEU A 29 11.64 -6.67 -1.56
N LEU A 30 12.64 -6.72 -0.67
CA LEU A 30 12.53 -7.37 0.62
C LEU A 30 12.36 -6.29 1.68
N MET A 31 11.26 -6.35 2.42
CA MET A 31 10.94 -5.39 3.47
C MET A 31 10.94 -6.08 4.82
N THR A 32 11.43 -5.41 5.86
CA THR A 32 11.17 -5.79 7.25
C THR A 32 9.66 -5.82 7.49
N ARG A 33 9.15 -6.95 7.99
CA ARG A 33 7.77 -7.05 8.47
C ARG A 33 7.64 -6.25 9.76
N VAL A 34 6.81 -5.21 9.71
CA VAL A 34 6.48 -4.38 10.87
C VAL A 34 5.00 -4.57 11.14
N GLU A 35 4.68 -5.24 12.25
CA GLU A 35 3.31 -5.27 12.77
C GLU A 35 2.92 -3.88 13.24
N THR A 36 1.78 -3.40 12.74
CA THR A 36 1.18 -2.09 12.98
C THR A 36 -0.32 -2.24 13.20
N TYR A 37 -0.99 -1.16 13.60
CA TYR A 37 -2.43 -1.14 13.81
C TYR A 37 -3.26 -1.61 12.59
N PRO A 38 -4.50 -2.08 12.78
CA PRO A 38 -5.35 -2.56 11.68
C PRO A 38 -5.70 -1.46 10.66
N ARG A 39 -5.63 -1.77 9.36
CA ARG A 39 -6.09 -0.84 8.30
C ARG A 39 -7.58 -0.52 8.39
N ALA A 40 -8.38 -1.31 9.12
CA ALA A 40 -9.75 -0.94 9.45
C ALA A 40 -9.88 0.44 10.12
N GLU A 41 -8.87 0.88 10.85
CA GLU A 41 -8.92 2.17 11.55
C GLU A 41 -9.00 3.37 10.61
N ILE A 42 -8.48 3.26 9.37
CA ILE A 42 -8.58 4.35 8.38
C ILE A 42 -9.95 4.42 7.70
N ALA A 43 -10.84 3.42 7.91
CA ALA A 43 -12.19 3.41 7.34
C ALA A 43 -13.02 4.65 7.75
N ARG A 44 -12.70 5.24 8.91
CA ARG A 44 -13.34 6.47 9.42
C ARG A 44 -13.14 7.68 8.51
N TYR A 45 -12.11 7.69 7.69
CA TYR A 45 -11.79 8.77 6.75
C TYR A 45 -12.40 8.55 5.37
N VAL A 46 -12.84 7.33 5.07
CA VAL A 46 -13.40 6.94 3.78
C VAL A 46 -14.92 7.12 3.84
N VAL A 47 -15.37 8.36 3.63
CA VAL A 47 -16.79 8.76 3.77
C VAL A 47 -17.28 9.52 2.55
N GLY A 48 -18.60 9.62 2.40
CA GLY A 48 -19.22 10.38 1.33
C GLY A 48 -18.76 9.88 -0.05
N PRO A 49 -18.28 10.76 -0.96
CA PRO A 49 -17.79 10.36 -2.28
C PRO A 49 -16.59 9.40 -2.29
N LEU A 50 -15.90 9.23 -1.16
CA LEU A 50 -14.81 8.27 -1.02
C LEU A 50 -15.30 6.87 -0.65
N ASP A 51 -16.54 6.75 -0.16
CA ASP A 51 -17.12 5.47 0.23
C ASP A 51 -17.51 4.65 -1.00
N ASN A 52 -16.62 3.73 -1.37
CA ASN A 52 -16.75 2.87 -2.53
C ASN A 52 -16.59 1.38 -2.14
N GLN A 53 -16.73 0.49 -3.11
CA GLN A 53 -16.65 -0.96 -2.88
C GLN A 53 -15.35 -1.40 -2.17
N TYR A 54 -14.24 -0.71 -2.37
CA TYR A 54 -12.95 -1.05 -1.80
C TYR A 54 -12.93 -0.88 -0.29
N LYS A 55 -13.71 0.05 0.28
CA LYS A 55 -13.84 0.19 1.73
C LYS A 55 -14.38 -1.10 2.35
N ALA A 56 -15.48 -1.62 1.81
CA ALA A 56 -16.09 -2.85 2.29
C ALA A 56 -15.14 -4.05 2.13
N ILE A 57 -14.46 -4.16 0.99
CA ILE A 57 -13.56 -5.29 0.69
C ILE A 57 -12.29 -5.26 1.55
N TYR A 58 -11.71 -4.08 1.77
CA TYR A 58 -10.34 -3.96 2.28
C TYR A 58 -10.20 -3.38 3.68
N LEU A 59 -11.16 -2.57 4.13
CA LEU A 59 -11.09 -1.90 5.43
C LEU A 59 -12.07 -2.47 6.45
N THR A 60 -12.71 -3.61 6.15
CA THR A 60 -13.63 -4.29 7.08
C THR A 60 -13.35 -5.78 7.18
N GLY A 61 -13.89 -6.43 8.22
CA GLY A 61 -13.70 -7.86 8.49
C GLY A 61 -12.22 -8.26 8.58
N ALA A 62 -11.92 -9.51 8.25
CA ALA A 62 -10.56 -10.06 8.30
C ALA A 62 -9.56 -9.32 7.38
N SER A 63 -10.06 -8.64 6.35
CA SER A 63 -9.25 -7.79 5.47
C SER A 63 -8.80 -6.53 6.20
N GLY A 64 -9.69 -5.93 6.98
CA GLY A 64 -9.42 -4.74 7.79
C GLY A 64 -8.44 -4.99 8.95
N ASP A 65 -8.34 -6.23 9.44
CA ASP A 65 -7.45 -6.61 10.55
C ASP A 65 -5.95 -6.56 10.21
N GLN A 66 -5.60 -6.32 8.93
CA GLN A 66 -4.23 -6.36 8.44
C GLN A 66 -3.51 -5.00 8.59
N GLY A 67 -2.19 -5.02 8.79
CA GLY A 67 -1.35 -3.82 8.96
C GLY A 67 -0.84 -3.19 7.65
N PHE A 68 0.15 -2.31 7.75
CA PHE A 68 0.62 -1.49 6.62
C PHE A 68 1.18 -2.30 5.44
N GLY A 69 1.85 -3.42 5.71
CA GLY A 69 2.39 -4.30 4.66
C GLY A 69 1.32 -4.74 3.66
N SER A 70 0.09 -5.02 4.13
CA SER A 70 -1.00 -5.39 3.24
C SER A 70 -1.52 -4.22 2.39
N VAL A 71 -1.42 -2.98 2.88
CA VAL A 71 -1.74 -1.79 2.07
C VAL A 71 -0.76 -1.66 0.91
N LEU A 72 0.54 -1.92 1.16
CA LEU A 72 1.56 -1.92 0.10
C LEU A 72 1.41 -3.09 -0.88
N ASN A 73 1.02 -4.27 -0.40
CA ASN A 73 0.73 -5.42 -1.26
C ASN A 73 -0.37 -5.10 -2.26
N GLU A 74 -1.47 -4.49 -1.80
CA GLU A 74 -2.58 -4.10 -2.67
C GLU A 74 -2.21 -2.94 -3.60
N LEU A 75 -1.43 -1.96 -3.13
CA LEU A 75 -0.89 -0.90 -4.00
C LEU A 75 -0.05 -1.50 -5.15
N ASN A 76 0.82 -2.47 -4.84
CA ASN A 76 1.59 -3.19 -5.86
C ASN A 76 0.67 -3.98 -6.79
N ALA A 77 -0.30 -4.73 -6.25
CA ALA A 77 -1.24 -5.53 -7.03
C ALA A 77 -2.07 -4.69 -8.01
N TYR A 78 -2.64 -3.56 -7.58
CA TYR A 78 -3.39 -2.68 -8.48
C TYR A 78 -2.50 -1.90 -9.44
N THR A 79 -1.24 -1.65 -9.08
CA THR A 79 -0.26 -1.13 -10.04
C THR A 79 -0.06 -2.14 -11.18
N HIS A 80 0.14 -3.43 -10.86
CA HIS A 80 0.20 -4.49 -11.88
C HIS A 80 -1.09 -4.64 -12.65
N SER A 81 -2.25 -4.58 -11.99
CA SER A 81 -3.56 -4.67 -12.64
C SER A 81 -3.68 -3.61 -13.73
N LEU A 82 -3.29 -2.37 -13.45
CA LEU A 82 -3.33 -1.31 -14.46
C LEU A 82 -2.28 -1.46 -15.56
N PHE A 83 -1.08 -1.99 -15.27
CA PHE A 83 -0.12 -2.37 -16.32
C PHE A 83 -0.68 -3.44 -17.26
N VAL A 84 -1.36 -4.45 -16.71
CA VAL A 84 -2.02 -5.51 -17.49
C VAL A 84 -3.19 -4.92 -18.29
N GLY A 85 -4.03 -4.10 -17.66
CA GLY A 85 -5.11 -3.38 -18.31
C GLY A 85 -4.61 -2.54 -19.48
N TYR A 86 -3.51 -1.80 -19.29
CA TYR A 86 -2.84 -1.06 -20.36
C TYR A 86 -2.37 -1.96 -21.49
N GLY A 87 -1.71 -3.08 -21.19
CA GLY A 87 -1.19 -3.99 -22.22
C GLY A 87 -2.26 -4.74 -23.02
N LEU A 88 -3.49 -4.80 -22.52
CA LEU A 88 -4.59 -5.57 -23.11
C LEU A 88 -5.82 -4.71 -23.45
N HIS A 89 -5.73 -3.39 -23.33
CA HIS A 89 -6.90 -2.49 -23.44
C HIS A 89 -7.60 -2.57 -24.80
N ASP A 90 -6.87 -2.88 -25.86
CA ASP A 90 -7.33 -3.05 -27.23
C ASP A 90 -8.04 -4.40 -27.47
N GLN A 91 -7.82 -5.37 -26.60
CA GLN A 91 -8.47 -6.69 -26.63
C GLN A 91 -9.79 -6.72 -25.85
N ASN A 92 -10.10 -5.66 -25.09
CA ASN A 92 -11.34 -5.58 -24.34
C ASN A 92 -12.55 -5.42 -25.28
N PRO A 93 -13.64 -6.19 -25.06
CA PRO A 93 -14.87 -5.99 -25.81
C PRO A 93 -15.40 -4.54 -25.70
N PRO A 94 -15.99 -3.98 -26.77
CA PRO A 94 -16.59 -2.65 -26.72
C PRO A 94 -17.56 -2.49 -25.54
N GLY A 95 -17.43 -1.38 -24.81
CA GLY A 95 -18.27 -1.06 -23.65
C GLY A 95 -17.90 -1.79 -22.36
N ARG A 96 -16.91 -2.71 -22.37
CA ARG A 96 -16.38 -3.30 -21.14
C ARG A 96 -15.47 -2.29 -20.44
N ARG A 97 -15.71 -2.09 -19.15
CA ARG A 97 -14.87 -1.26 -18.27
C ARG A 97 -14.24 -2.12 -17.19
N GLN A 98 -13.06 -1.71 -16.75
CA GLN A 98 -12.29 -2.30 -15.67
C GLN A 98 -12.14 -1.27 -14.55
N SER A 99 -11.87 -1.75 -13.34
CA SER A 99 -11.66 -0.91 -12.15
C SER A 99 -10.18 -0.84 -11.76
N ASP A 100 -9.29 -1.01 -12.73
CA ASP A 100 -7.84 -1.07 -12.49
C ASP A 100 -7.34 0.28 -11.97
N ARG A 101 -7.75 1.38 -12.62
CA ARG A 101 -7.44 2.74 -12.17
C ARG A 101 -8.05 3.02 -10.80
N ASP A 102 -9.32 2.67 -10.60
CA ASP A 102 -10.06 2.90 -9.36
C ASP A 102 -9.37 2.25 -8.16
N GLY A 103 -8.93 0.99 -8.32
CA GLY A 103 -8.19 0.28 -7.28
C GLY A 103 -6.83 0.90 -7.01
N LEU A 104 -6.10 1.30 -8.07
CA LEU A 104 -4.80 1.94 -7.90
C LEU A 104 -4.91 3.27 -7.15
N VAL A 105 -5.80 4.18 -7.58
CA VAL A 105 -5.97 5.47 -6.90
C VAL A 105 -6.48 5.30 -5.47
N THR A 106 -7.31 4.27 -5.22
CA THR A 106 -7.79 3.93 -3.88
C THR A 106 -6.65 3.48 -2.97
N PHE A 107 -5.76 2.61 -3.42
CA PHE A 107 -4.63 2.16 -2.59
C PHE A 107 -3.53 3.20 -2.45
N MET A 108 -3.40 4.11 -3.42
CA MET A 108 -2.62 5.33 -3.23
C MET A 108 -3.20 6.19 -2.09
N LEU A 109 -4.52 6.44 -2.10
CA LEU A 109 -5.19 7.17 -1.03
C LEU A 109 -5.07 6.45 0.33
N TYR A 110 -5.28 5.14 0.37
CA TYR A 110 -5.18 4.36 1.61
C TYR A 110 -3.78 4.38 2.19
N THR A 111 -2.74 4.37 1.35
CA THR A 111 -1.35 4.53 1.81
C THR A 111 -1.17 5.87 2.52
N GLN A 112 -1.68 6.97 1.94
CA GLN A 112 -1.61 8.30 2.56
C GLN A 112 -2.42 8.38 3.85
N LEU A 113 -3.65 7.90 3.86
CA LEU A 113 -4.51 7.89 5.06
C LEU A 113 -3.91 7.05 6.17
N TYR A 114 -3.29 5.93 5.83
CA TYR A 114 -2.58 5.10 6.79
C TYR A 114 -1.39 5.84 7.38
N LEU A 115 -0.51 6.42 6.57
CA LEU A 115 0.63 7.19 7.11
C LEU A 115 0.20 8.39 7.95
N ARG A 116 -0.84 9.12 7.52
CA ARG A 116 -1.44 10.21 8.29
C ARG A 116 -1.94 9.72 9.64
N HIS A 117 -2.74 8.65 9.66
CA HIS A 117 -3.33 8.10 10.88
C HIS A 117 -2.25 7.51 11.82
N ALA A 118 -1.24 6.85 11.25
CA ALA A 118 -0.07 6.42 12.00
C ALA A 118 0.63 7.61 12.66
N ARG A 119 0.82 8.71 11.93
CA ARG A 119 1.49 9.91 12.45
C ARG A 119 0.70 10.59 13.58
N THR A 120 -0.62 10.60 13.50
CA THR A 120 -1.48 11.32 14.45
C THR A 120 -1.93 10.48 15.64
N ASP A 121 -2.27 9.22 15.41
CA ASP A 121 -2.96 8.37 16.39
C ASP A 121 -2.12 7.16 16.83
N HIS A 122 -1.16 6.72 16.01
CA HIS A 122 -0.23 5.61 16.33
C HIS A 122 1.25 6.00 16.14
N PRO A 123 1.75 7.08 16.79
CA PRO A 123 3.06 7.66 16.48
C PRO A 123 4.23 6.69 16.68
N SER A 124 4.09 5.68 17.54
CA SER A 124 5.07 4.59 17.70
C SER A 124 5.18 3.72 16.45
N ASP A 125 4.05 3.39 15.81
CA ASP A 125 4.02 2.59 14.59
C ASP A 125 4.58 3.40 13.42
N HIS A 126 4.19 4.68 13.34
CA HIS A 126 4.77 5.59 12.35
C HIS A 126 6.30 5.70 12.50
N ALA A 127 6.81 5.85 13.72
CA ALA A 127 8.24 5.90 13.98
C ALA A 127 8.95 4.59 13.58
N ARG A 128 8.35 3.43 13.88
CA ARG A 128 8.89 2.12 13.49
C ARG A 128 8.93 1.94 11.98
N LEU A 129 7.82 2.21 11.28
CA LEU A 129 7.77 2.16 9.82
C LEU A 129 8.80 3.09 9.20
N ARG A 130 8.92 4.32 9.72
CA ARG A 130 9.84 5.33 9.21
C ARG A 130 11.30 4.98 9.49
N ALA A 131 11.61 4.17 10.51
CA ALA A 131 12.97 3.74 10.81
C ALA A 131 13.49 2.67 9.83
N GLU A 132 12.60 1.98 9.10
CA GLU A 132 12.97 0.91 8.17
C GLU A 132 13.23 1.47 6.76
N PRO A 133 14.50 1.52 6.28
CA PRO A 133 14.82 2.07 4.97
C PRO A 133 14.15 1.30 3.83
N GLU A 134 14.03 -0.02 3.95
CA GLU A 134 13.39 -0.89 2.95
C GLU A 134 11.90 -0.55 2.75
N ILE A 135 11.18 -0.17 3.81
CA ILE A 135 9.78 0.24 3.71
C ILE A 135 9.69 1.60 3.00
N ARG A 136 10.59 2.55 3.33
CA ARG A 136 10.64 3.85 2.66
C ARG A 136 10.96 3.72 1.17
N ASP A 137 11.89 2.83 0.82
CA ASP A 137 12.25 2.55 -0.57
C ASP A 137 11.11 1.86 -1.32
N ALA A 138 10.39 0.96 -0.68
CA ALA A 138 9.19 0.35 -1.25
C ALA A 138 8.09 1.38 -1.51
N VAL A 139 7.76 2.24 -0.53
CA VAL A 139 6.80 3.33 -0.73
C VAL A 139 7.24 4.23 -1.88
N ARG A 140 8.51 4.63 -1.91
CA ARG A 140 9.05 5.49 -3.00
C ARG A 140 8.88 4.84 -4.37
N LEU A 141 9.28 3.58 -4.52
CA LEU A 141 9.21 2.88 -5.80
C LEU A 141 7.77 2.62 -6.23
N LEU A 142 6.93 2.11 -5.34
CA LEU A 142 5.52 1.84 -5.66
C LEU A 142 4.78 3.12 -6.02
N TRP A 143 5.01 4.22 -5.28
CA TRP A 143 4.39 5.51 -5.59
C TRP A 143 4.81 6.03 -6.95
N ALA A 144 6.11 5.97 -7.28
CA ALA A 144 6.61 6.40 -8.59
C ALA A 144 6.01 5.57 -9.73
N ARG A 145 5.94 4.25 -9.57
CA ARG A 145 5.35 3.33 -10.56
C ARG A 145 3.86 3.58 -10.76
N ALA A 146 3.13 3.76 -9.66
CA ALA A 146 1.71 4.05 -9.69
C ALA A 146 1.41 5.34 -10.45
N ASN A 147 2.14 6.42 -10.14
CA ASN A 147 2.00 7.69 -10.87
C ASN A 147 2.32 7.53 -12.36
N PHE A 148 3.44 6.88 -12.69
CA PHE A 148 3.80 6.63 -14.09
C PHE A 148 2.68 5.96 -14.87
N ILE A 149 2.09 4.88 -14.34
CA ILE A 149 1.05 4.15 -15.08
C ILE A 149 -0.28 4.91 -15.11
N LEU A 150 -0.60 5.71 -14.07
CA LEU A 150 -1.77 6.60 -14.09
C LEU A 150 -1.67 7.65 -15.20
N ASP A 151 -0.47 8.21 -15.42
CA ASP A 151 -0.23 9.20 -16.47
C ASP A 151 -0.31 8.55 -17.86
N VAL A 152 0.32 7.38 -18.04
CA VAL A 152 0.31 6.64 -19.32
C VAL A 152 -1.10 6.20 -19.76
N THR A 153 -2.00 6.01 -18.80
CA THR A 153 -3.35 5.47 -19.04
C THR A 153 -4.46 6.51 -18.96
N GLU A 154 -4.14 7.80 -18.83
CA GLU A 154 -5.14 8.86 -18.60
C GLU A 154 -6.22 8.92 -19.69
N ASP A 155 -5.83 8.67 -20.95
CA ASP A 155 -6.71 8.73 -22.12
C ASP A 155 -7.42 7.40 -22.44
N ILE A 156 -7.35 6.41 -21.53
CA ILE A 156 -7.97 5.09 -21.73
C ILE A 156 -9.14 4.91 -20.75
N PRO A 157 -10.34 5.46 -21.06
CA PRO A 157 -11.48 5.48 -20.14
C PRO A 157 -12.02 4.08 -19.80
N GLY A 158 -11.69 3.06 -20.60
CA GLY A 158 -12.06 1.66 -20.34
C GLY A 158 -11.38 1.05 -19.11
N LEU A 159 -10.30 1.67 -18.59
CA LEU A 159 -9.54 1.18 -17.44
C LEU A 159 -10.03 1.73 -16.09
N ALA A 160 -11.12 2.52 -16.11
CA ALA A 160 -11.70 3.11 -14.92
C ALA A 160 -13.24 2.99 -14.89
N LEU A 161 -13.83 2.97 -13.70
CA LEU A 161 -15.28 3.03 -13.46
C LEU A 161 -15.73 4.43 -13.01
N ASP A 162 -15.23 4.90 -11.87
CA ASP A 162 -15.48 6.24 -11.32
C ASP A 162 -14.37 6.63 -10.30
N PRO A 163 -13.15 6.96 -10.79
CA PRO A 163 -12.00 7.20 -9.92
C PRO A 163 -11.97 8.64 -9.36
N VAL A 164 -12.84 9.52 -9.86
CA VAL A 164 -12.64 10.98 -9.81
C VAL A 164 -12.55 11.52 -8.39
N ALA A 165 -13.48 11.12 -7.51
CA ALA A 165 -13.50 11.59 -6.13
C ALA A 165 -12.26 11.15 -5.35
N VAL A 166 -11.87 9.89 -5.50
CA VAL A 166 -10.71 9.29 -4.82
C VAL A 166 -9.42 9.89 -5.35
N GLU A 167 -9.27 10.02 -6.67
CA GLU A 167 -8.09 10.61 -7.29
C GLU A 167 -7.94 12.09 -6.89
N SER A 168 -9.03 12.86 -6.88
CA SER A 168 -9.03 14.26 -6.43
C SER A 168 -8.55 14.39 -4.98
N GLU A 169 -9.05 13.54 -4.07
CA GLU A 169 -8.59 13.52 -2.68
C GLU A 169 -7.11 13.14 -2.57
N MET A 170 -6.71 12.06 -3.24
CA MET A 170 -5.33 11.55 -3.23
C MET A 170 -4.34 12.60 -3.72
N ARG A 171 -4.72 13.41 -4.71
CA ARG A 171 -3.89 14.47 -5.31
C ARG A 171 -3.81 15.75 -4.46
N LYS A 172 -4.56 15.90 -3.37
CA LYS A 172 -4.49 17.11 -2.54
C LYS A 172 -3.07 17.34 -1.99
N PRO A 173 -2.61 18.59 -1.87
CA PRO A 173 -1.24 18.88 -1.42
C PRO A 173 -0.88 18.30 -0.05
N ASP A 174 -1.83 18.29 0.89
CA ASP A 174 -1.64 17.75 2.24
C ASP A 174 -1.60 16.22 2.24
N MET A 175 -2.33 15.55 1.33
CA MET A 175 -2.26 14.11 1.14
C MET A 175 -0.95 13.69 0.47
N GLN A 176 -0.51 14.43 -0.54
CA GLN A 176 0.81 14.22 -1.18
C GLN A 176 1.97 14.46 -0.20
N ALA A 177 1.78 15.37 0.77
CA ALA A 177 2.78 15.62 1.81
C ALA A 177 3.07 14.38 2.67
N GLU A 178 2.07 13.56 2.99
CA GLU A 178 2.28 12.36 3.82
C GLU A 178 3.29 11.39 3.19
N ILE A 179 3.24 11.21 1.86
CA ILE A 179 4.21 10.37 1.14
C ILE A 179 5.58 11.04 1.11
N ARG A 180 5.64 12.31 0.70
CA ARG A 180 6.90 13.05 0.58
C ARG A 180 7.67 13.09 1.89
N ASP A 181 6.98 13.36 3.00
CA ASP A 181 7.61 13.53 4.31
C ASP A 181 8.00 12.18 4.94
N PHE A 182 7.27 11.10 4.60
CA PHE A 182 7.64 9.73 4.96
C PHE A 182 8.91 9.27 4.24
N ILE A 183 9.00 9.46 2.91
CA ILE A 183 10.16 9.01 2.12
C ILE A 183 11.41 9.87 2.28
N ALA A 184 11.27 11.12 2.75
CA ALA A 184 12.37 12.05 2.99
C ALA A 184 13.06 11.86 4.35
N ALA A 185 12.61 10.89 5.15
CA ALA A 185 13.25 10.56 6.41
C ALA A 185 14.70 10.08 6.20
N PRO A 186 15.67 10.56 7.00
CA PRO A 186 17.05 10.05 6.96
C PRO A 186 17.12 8.56 7.33
#